data_AF-A0A2H0CRJ7-F1
#
_entry.id   AF-A0A2H0CRJ7-F1
#
_cell.length_a   1.000
_cell.length_b   1.000
_cell.length_c   1.000
_cell.angle_alpha   90.00
_cell.angle_beta   90.00
_cell.angle_gamma   90.00
#
_symmetry.space_group_name_H-M   'P 1'
#
loop_
_entity.id
_entity.type
_entity.pdbx_description
1 polymer ?
#
loop_
_entity_poly.entity_id
_entity_poly.type
_entity_poly.pdbx_seq_one_letter_code
_entity_poly.pdbx_strand_id
1 'polypeptide(L)' 'MINSNNLTLPHPEMTKRRFVLLPLSEFAGDYFHPVENKTIHDLLKELPESPQVRKTLPVL' A
#
# COMPACT_ATOMS: atom_id res chain seq x y z
N MET A 1 -5.75 9.70 -11.62
CA MET A 1 -4.29 9.88 -11.46
C MET A 1 -4.01 11.37 -11.39
N ILE A 2 -3.06 11.79 -10.54
CA ILE A 2 -2.59 13.18 -10.49
C ILE A 2 -1.06 13.13 -10.59
N ASN A 3 -0.48 13.94 -11.47
CA ASN A 3 0.96 14.08 -11.61
C ASN A 3 1.30 15.55 -11.87
N SER A 4 1.75 16.24 -10.83
CA SER A 4 2.20 17.63 -10.88
C SER A 4 3.52 17.76 -10.12
N ASN A 5 4.16 18.94 -10.22
CA ASN A 5 5.44 19.20 -9.55
C ASN A 5 5.42 18.94 -8.04
N ASN A 6 4.26 19.06 -7.39
CA ASN A 6 4.13 18.97 -5.93
C ASN A 6 3.22 17.81 -5.47
N LEU A 7 2.60 17.05 -6.38
CA LEU A 7 1.67 15.97 -6.01
C LEU A 7 1.66 14.85 -7.06
N THR A 8 1.87 13.62 -6.58
CA THR A 8 1.76 12.41 -7.40
C THR A 8 0.82 11.41 -6.73
N LEU A 9 -0.24 11.02 -7.46
CA LEU A 9 -1.24 10.03 -7.02
C LEU A 9 -1.54 9.00 -8.13
N PRO A 10 -1.47 7.70 -7.81
CA PRO A 10 -0.98 7.11 -6.55
C PRO A 10 0.50 7.43 -6.28
N HIS A 11 0.94 7.35 -5.01
CA HIS A 11 2.33 7.64 -4.65
C HIS A 11 3.26 6.60 -5.29
N PRO A 12 4.34 6.98 -6.02
CA PRO A 12 5.15 6.06 -6.83
C PRO A 12 5.70 4.84 -6.06
N GLU A 13 6.13 5.05 -4.82
CA GLU A 13 6.73 4.00 -4.00
C GLU A 13 5.73 3.27 -3.07
N MET A 14 4.41 3.50 -3.21
CA MET A 14 3.44 2.91 -2.27
C MET A 14 3.43 1.38 -2.33
N THR A 15 3.64 0.82 -3.52
CA THR A 15 3.63 -0.62 -3.78
C THR A 15 4.83 -1.33 -3.17
N LYS A 16 5.89 -0.59 -2.81
CA LYS A 16 7.11 -1.12 -2.19
C LYS A 16 7.07 -1.12 -0.66
N ARG A 17 6.00 -0.60 -0.06
CA ARG A 17 5.92 -0.31 1.38
C ARG A 17 4.86 -1.17 2.05
N ARG A 18 5.30 -2.20 2.79
CA ARG A 18 4.41 -3.10 3.55
C ARG A 18 3.53 -2.33 4.54
N PHE A 19 4.05 -1.28 5.17
CA PHE A 19 3.25 -0.46 6.11
C PHE A 19 2.14 0.36 5.44
N VAL A 20 2.17 0.49 4.11
CA VAL A 20 1.09 1.11 3.33
C VAL A 20 0.12 0.02 2.85
N LEU A 21 0.64 -1.03 2.21
CA LEU A 21 -0.20 -2.07 1.62
C LEU A 21 -0.91 -2.95 2.66
N LEU A 22 -0.28 -3.26 3.79
CA LEU A 22 -0.87 -4.12 4.82
C LEU A 22 -2.18 -3.53 5.38
N PRO A 23 -2.19 -2.31 5.95
CA PRO A 23 -3.45 -1.73 6.43
C PRO A 23 -4.44 -1.44 5.30
N LEU A 24 -3.98 -1.07 4.10
CA LEU A 24 -4.87 -0.85 2.97
C LEU A 24 -5.55 -2.16 2.52
N SER A 25 -4.84 -3.29 2.57
CA SER A 25 -5.36 -4.61 2.24
C SER A 25 -6.45 -5.07 3.20
N GLU A 26 -6.34 -4.72 4.49
CA GLU A 26 -7.37 -5.03 5.50
C GLU A 26 -8.71 -4.33 5.21
N PHE A 27 -8.67 -3.15 4.58
CA PHE A 27 -9.86 -2.33 4.30
C PHE A 27 -10.37 -2.47 2.86
N ALA A 28 -9.48 -2.56 1.88
CA ALA A 28 -9.78 -2.49 0.45
C ALA A 28 -8.86 -3.42 -0.37
N GLY A 29 -8.67 -4.66 0.10
CA GLY A 29 -7.78 -5.63 -0.53
C GLY A 29 -8.09 -5.95 -2.00
N ASP A 30 -9.37 -5.97 -2.38
CA ASP A 30 -9.81 -6.28 -3.76
C ASP A 30 -9.82 -5.05 -4.69
N TYR A 31 -9.47 -3.87 -4.17
CA TYR A 31 -9.38 -2.67 -4.98
C TYR A 31 -8.21 -2.76 -5.98
N PHE A 32 -8.48 -2.43 -7.25
CA PHE A 32 -7.47 -2.44 -8.29
C PHE A 32 -6.59 -1.19 -8.24
N HIS A 33 -5.28 -1.38 -8.11
CA HIS A 33 -4.33 -0.29 -8.26
C HIS A 33 -4.28 0.17 -9.72
N PRO A 34 -4.52 1.46 -10.01
CA PRO A 34 -4.79 1.96 -11.37
C PRO A 34 -3.58 1.96 -12.31
N VAL A 35 -2.37 1.69 -11.80
CA VAL A 35 -1.12 1.65 -12.59
C VAL A 35 -0.64 0.21 -12.75
N GLU A 36 -0.41 -0.49 -11.64
CA GLU A 36 -0.01 -1.91 -11.62
C GLU A 36 -1.05 -2.89 -12.19
N ASN A 37 -2.33 -2.51 -12.29
CA ASN A 37 -3.43 -3.39 -12.71
C ASN A 37 -3.53 -4.69 -11.89
N LYS A 38 -3.27 -4.58 -10.59
CA LYS A 38 -3.33 -5.67 -9.60
C LYS A 38 -4.19 -5.25 -8.42
N THR A 39 -4.76 -6.21 -7.71
CA THR A 39 -5.44 -5.91 -6.44
C THR A 39 -4.43 -5.50 -5.37
N ILE A 40 -4.87 -4.79 -4.33
CA ILE A 40 -4.00 -4.48 -3.19
C ILE A 40 -3.51 -5.78 -2.50
N HIS A 41 -4.35 -6.82 -2.45
CA HIS A 41 -3.95 -8.16 -1.98
C HIS A 41 -2.77 -8.72 -2.77
N ASP A 42 -2.81 -8.66 -4.10
CA ASP A 42 -1.73 -9.18 -4.95
C ASP A 42 -0.43 -8.40 -4.74
N LEU A 43 -0.54 -7.06 -4.68
CA LEU A 43 0.62 -6.20 -4.41
C LEU A 43 1.24 -6.48 -3.03
N LEU A 44 0.43 -6.77 -2.02
CA LEU A 44 0.91 -7.10 -0.68
C LEU A 44 1.66 -8.45 -0.66
N LYS A 45 1.18 -9.45 -1.41
CA LYS A 45 1.77 -10.80 -1.53
C LYS A 45 3.12 -10.79 -2.26
N GLU A 46 3.34 -9.83 -3.15
CA GLU A 46 4.60 -9.68 -3.89
C GLU A 46 5.74 -9.09 -3.03
N LEU A 47 5.41 -8.47 -1.90
CA LEU A 47 6.40 -7.93 -0.98
C LEU A 47 6.98 -9.00 -0.05
N PRO A 48 8.26 -8.87 0.34
CA PRO A 48 8.83 -9.71 1.37
C PRO A 48 8.12 -9.50 2.72
N GLU A 49 8.07 -10.54 3.54
CA GLU A 49 7.50 -10.50 4.88
C GLU A 49 8.31 -9.63 5.86
N SER A 50 9.59 -9.36 5.56
CA SER A 50 10.47 -8.48 6.34
C SER A 50 10.62 -7.10 5.67
N PRO A 51 10.57 -5.99 6.44
CA PRO A 51 10.32 -5.92 7.88
C PRO A 51 8.86 -6.18 8.25
N GLN A 52 8.63 -6.75 9.43
CA GLN A 52 7.29 -6.96 9.94
C GLN A 52 6.63 -5.62 10.32
N VAL A 53 5.36 -5.48 9.97
CA VAL A 53 4.52 -4.34 10.35
C VAL A 53 3.54 -4.82 11.41
N ARG A 54 3.40 -4.06 12.49
CA ARG A 54 2.50 -4.37 13.60
C ARG A 54 1.61 -3.18 13.91
N LYS A 55 0.36 -3.45 14.27
CA LYS A 55 -0.54 -2.43 14.82
C LYS A 55 0.00 -1.99 16.18
N THR A 56 0.20 -0.69 16.36
CA THR A 56 0.50 -0.13 17.67
C THR A 56 -0.81 0.15 18.38
N LEU A 57 -0.89 -0.22 19.66
CA LEU A 57 -1.95 0.32 20.51
C LEU A 57 -1.66 1.80 20.76
N PRO A 58 -2.68 2.68 20.80
CA PRO A 58 -2.47 4.04 21.25
C PRO A 58 -1.90 3.99 22.68
N VAL A 59 -0.80 4.69 22.90
CA VAL A 59 -0.30 4.93 24.25
C VAL A 59 -1.27 5.92 24.90
N LEU A 60 -1.93 5.48 25.98
CA LEU A 60 -2.76 6.34 26.83
C LEU A 60 -1.88 7.29 27.66
#